data_AF-J7V1E4-F1
#
_entry.id   AF-J7V1E4-F1
#
_cell.length_a   1.000
_cell.length_b   1.000
_cell.length_c   1.000
_cell.angle_alpha   90.00
_cell.angle_beta   90.00
_cell.angle_gamma   90.00
#
_symmetry.space_group_name_H-M   'P 1'
#
loop_
_entity.id
_entity.type
_entity.pdbx_description
1 polymer ?
#
loop_
_entity_poly.entity_id
_entity_poly.type
_entity_poly.pdbx_seq_one_letter_code
_entity_poly.pdbx_strand_id
1 'polypeptide(L)'
;MQQNAFKTLKLIAKENAKKLIFTFSLVLAENALFLMYPIFAGFAINSLIAGERVKALVYALVVLFMWFVGAVRRRIDTQVFTSIYAKIAVNVILNEKQNQKDDSTIIARVALSREFVNFFESHFPMFFTTVVSIIGSAFMLLFIELKVAFACVLVMVVFALVLPRYVRRNDYLYLRLNDRLEKEAAAINLGKFSTLKRHYDIVSRLRVAISNREAMSYFIIGVSAAFLTIDIGGKDSAGHIYSVVTYL
;
A
#
# COMPACT_ATOMS: atom_id res chain seq x y z
N MET A 1 27.42 8.35 -0.46
CA MET A 1 26.72 7.25 -1.19
C MET A 1 25.26 7.59 -1.57
N GLN A 2 24.44 8.20 -0.71
CA GLN A 2 23.02 8.52 -1.01
C GLN A 2 22.77 9.42 -2.24
N GLN A 3 23.65 10.38 -2.55
CA GLN A 3 23.50 11.26 -3.72
C GLN A 3 23.63 10.54 -5.08
N ASN A 4 24.31 9.39 -5.15
CA ASN A 4 24.49 8.66 -6.42
C ASN A 4 23.26 7.81 -6.76
N ALA A 5 22.65 7.15 -5.78
CA ALA A 5 21.46 6.31 -6.01
C ALA A 5 20.27 7.12 -6.55
N PHE A 6 20.00 8.30 -6.00
CA PHE A 6 18.91 9.16 -6.44
C PHE A 6 19.13 9.72 -7.86
N LYS A 7 20.38 10.01 -8.23
CA LYS A 7 20.73 10.41 -9.61
C LYS A 7 20.52 9.26 -10.60
N THR A 8 20.94 8.05 -10.24
CA THR A 8 20.72 6.85 -11.06
C THR A 8 19.23 6.56 -11.24
N LEU A 9 18.44 6.62 -10.16
CA LEU A 9 16.97 6.52 -10.19
C LEU A 9 16.34 7.54 -11.14
N LYS A 10 16.73 8.81 -11.02
CA LYS A 10 16.21 9.90 -11.86
C LYS A 10 16.57 9.70 -13.33
N LEU A 11 17.75 9.18 -13.62
CA LEU A 11 18.22 8.90 -14.98
C LEU A 11 17.43 7.73 -15.59
N ILE A 12 17.25 6.65 -14.84
CA ILE A 12 16.41 5.50 -15.21
C ILE A 12 14.98 5.92 -15.51
N ALA A 13 14.40 6.75 -14.62
CA ALA A 13 13.05 7.25 -14.76
C ALA A 13 12.90 8.14 -16.01
N LYS A 14 13.92 8.96 -16.31
CA LYS A 14 13.94 9.82 -17.51
C LYS A 14 14.09 9.02 -18.80
N GLU A 15 14.97 8.02 -18.82
CA GLU A 15 15.21 7.16 -19.99
C GLU A 15 14.02 6.24 -20.31
N ASN A 16 13.25 5.84 -19.29
CA ASN A 16 12.09 4.96 -19.44
C ASN A 16 10.74 5.67 -19.22
N ALA A 17 10.72 7.01 -19.26
CA ALA A 17 9.56 7.82 -18.90
C ALA A 17 8.28 7.41 -19.63
N LYS A 18 8.35 7.12 -20.93
CA LYS A 18 7.18 6.69 -21.72
C LYS A 18 6.58 5.37 -21.20
N LYS A 19 7.43 4.40 -20.86
CA LYS A 19 6.99 3.11 -20.33
C LYS A 19 6.38 3.26 -18.94
N LEU A 20 7.01 4.09 -18.09
CA LEU A 20 6.53 4.38 -16.75
C LEU A 20 5.20 5.13 -16.75
N ILE A 21 5.04 6.14 -17.63
CA ILE A 21 3.76 6.86 -17.78
C ILE A 21 2.65 5.90 -18.19
N PHE A 22 2.94 4.98 -19.11
CA PHE A 22 1.97 3.98 -19.56
C PHE A 22 1.60 2.96 -18.48
N THR A 23 2.56 2.43 -17.71
CA THR A 23 2.24 1.53 -16.59
C THR A 23 1.45 2.27 -15.50
N PHE A 24 1.83 3.50 -15.16
CA PHE A 24 1.11 4.28 -14.16
C PHE A 24 -0.27 4.74 -14.61
N SER A 25 -0.50 4.98 -15.91
CA SER A 25 -1.86 5.25 -16.40
C SER A 25 -2.77 4.03 -16.29
N LEU A 26 -2.24 2.81 -16.50
CA LEU A 26 -2.99 1.58 -16.26
C LEU A 26 -3.30 1.37 -14.77
N VAL A 27 -2.36 1.69 -13.88
CA VAL A 27 -2.61 1.70 -12.42
C VAL A 27 -3.72 2.69 -12.06
N LEU A 28 -3.71 3.89 -12.65
CA LEU A 28 -4.76 4.89 -12.43
C LEU A 28 -6.12 4.41 -12.95
N ALA A 29 -6.16 3.80 -14.13
CA ALA A 29 -7.39 3.24 -14.68
C ALA A 29 -7.96 2.11 -13.80
N GLU A 30 -7.10 1.21 -13.31
CA GLU A 30 -7.51 0.15 -12.37
C GLU A 30 -8.07 0.74 -11.07
N ASN A 31 -7.43 1.77 -10.52
CA ASN A 31 -7.89 2.44 -9.31
C ASN A 31 -9.23 3.17 -9.52
N ALA A 32 -9.45 3.81 -10.67
CA ALA A 32 -10.74 4.41 -11.00
C ALA A 32 -11.84 3.34 -11.06
N LEU A 33 -11.55 2.16 -11.62
CA LEU A 33 -12.47 1.03 -11.63
C LEU A 33 -12.78 0.53 -10.21
N PHE A 34 -11.77 0.41 -9.34
CA PHE A 34 -11.99 0.07 -7.93
C PHE A 34 -12.85 1.10 -7.21
N LEU A 35 -12.66 2.39 -7.47
CA LEU A 35 -13.49 3.43 -6.89
C LEU A 35 -14.92 3.40 -7.43
N MET A 36 -15.17 2.98 -8.66
CA MET A 36 -16.53 2.87 -9.19
C MET A 36 -17.23 1.56 -8.79
N TYR A 37 -16.47 0.54 -8.38
CA TYR A 37 -16.98 -0.79 -8.05
C TYR A 37 -18.16 -0.77 -7.05
N PRO A 38 -18.10 -0.06 -5.91
CA PRO A 38 -19.20 -0.07 -4.94
C PRO A 38 -20.50 0.50 -5.48
N ILE A 39 -20.47 1.51 -6.35
CA ILE A 39 -21.67 2.07 -6.99
C ILE A 39 -22.31 1.04 -7.93
N PHE A 40 -21.52 0.45 -8.82
CA PHE A 40 -22.02 -0.54 -9.77
C PHE A 40 -22.59 -1.77 -9.05
N ALA A 41 -21.92 -2.20 -7.97
CA ALA A 41 -22.41 -3.25 -7.10
C ALA A 41 -23.76 -2.86 -6.46
N GLY A 42 -23.88 -1.63 -5.96
CA GLY A 42 -25.13 -1.09 -5.41
C GLY A 42 -26.28 -1.12 -6.43
N PHE A 43 -26.03 -0.69 -7.66
CA PHE A 43 -27.02 -0.77 -8.74
C PHE A 43 -27.43 -2.21 -9.06
N ALA A 44 -26.48 -3.15 -9.05
CA ALA A 44 -26.77 -4.56 -9.27
C ALA A 44 -27.64 -5.15 -8.16
N ILE A 45 -27.35 -4.82 -6.90
CA ILE A 45 -28.16 -5.23 -5.74
C ILE A 45 -29.59 -4.72 -5.87
N ASN A 46 -29.75 -3.42 -6.17
CA ASN A 46 -31.08 -2.82 -6.34
C ASN A 46 -31.85 -3.46 -7.51
N SER A 47 -31.18 -3.71 -8.64
CA SER A 47 -31.77 -4.37 -9.81
C SER A 47 -32.22 -5.80 -9.49
N LEU A 48 -31.44 -6.52 -8.69
CA LEU A 48 -31.77 -7.88 -8.27
C LEU A 48 -33.01 -7.89 -7.36
N ILE A 49 -33.09 -6.97 -6.40
CA ILE A 49 -34.25 -6.81 -5.51
C ILE A 49 -35.50 -6.41 -6.31
N ALA A 50 -35.35 -5.55 -7.32
CA ALA A 50 -36.43 -5.14 -8.22
C ALA A 50 -36.87 -6.23 -9.21
N GLY A 51 -36.20 -7.39 -9.25
CA GLY A 51 -36.51 -8.49 -10.17
C GLY A 51 -35.97 -8.29 -11.60
N GLU A 52 -35.21 -7.22 -11.86
CA GLU A 52 -34.68 -6.87 -13.17
C GLU A 52 -33.38 -7.64 -13.50
N ARG A 53 -33.51 -8.96 -13.75
CA ARG A 53 -32.38 -9.89 -13.93
C ARG A 53 -31.40 -9.47 -15.03
N VAL A 54 -31.89 -8.91 -16.14
CA VAL A 54 -31.04 -8.50 -17.26
C VAL A 54 -30.11 -7.35 -16.86
N LYS A 55 -30.61 -6.36 -16.12
CA LYS A 55 -29.77 -5.23 -15.64
C LYS A 55 -28.75 -5.71 -14.61
N ALA A 56 -29.13 -6.65 -13.75
CA ALA A 56 -28.20 -7.29 -12.83
C ALA A 56 -27.09 -8.09 -13.58
N LEU A 57 -27.40 -8.74 -14.71
CA LEU A 57 -26.40 -9.45 -15.52
C LEU A 57 -25.40 -8.51 -16.21
N VAL A 58 -25.78 -7.28 -16.56
CA VAL A 58 -24.85 -6.28 -17.10
C VAL A 58 -23.71 -5.99 -16.11
N TYR A 59 -23.98 -6.05 -14.80
CA TYR A 59 -22.94 -5.89 -13.78
C TYR A 59 -21.85 -6.98 -13.87
N ALA A 60 -22.20 -8.22 -14.22
CA ALA A 60 -21.21 -9.28 -14.42
C ALA A 60 -20.21 -8.92 -15.54
N LEU A 61 -20.67 -8.25 -16.61
CA LEU A 61 -19.79 -7.76 -17.68
C LEU A 61 -18.86 -6.64 -17.19
N VAL A 62 -19.36 -5.74 -16.33
CA VAL A 62 -18.54 -4.70 -15.70
C VAL A 62 -17.43 -5.33 -14.85
N VAL A 63 -17.78 -6.31 -14.00
CA VAL A 63 -16.81 -7.03 -13.18
C VAL A 63 -15.78 -7.75 -14.05
N LEU A 64 -16.21 -8.47 -15.10
CA LEU A 64 -15.28 -9.12 -16.04
C LEU A 64 -14.33 -8.12 -16.70
N PHE A 65 -14.81 -6.93 -17.08
CA PHE A 65 -13.97 -5.87 -17.62
C PHE A 65 -12.93 -5.39 -16.61
N MET A 66 -13.31 -5.22 -15.34
CA MET A 66 -12.36 -4.86 -14.27
C MET A 66 -11.26 -5.91 -14.10
N TRP A 67 -11.62 -7.20 -14.07
CA TRP A 67 -10.66 -8.31 -14.02
C TRP A 67 -9.74 -8.33 -15.24
N PHE A 68 -10.28 -8.04 -16.43
CA PHE A 68 -9.50 -7.93 -17.65
C PHE A 68 -8.47 -6.81 -17.57
N VAL A 69 -8.87 -5.60 -17.17
CA VAL A 69 -7.95 -4.46 -16.99
C VAL A 69 -6.85 -4.80 -15.98
N GLY A 70 -7.19 -5.42 -14.85
CA GLY A 70 -6.20 -5.83 -13.85
C GLY A 70 -5.24 -6.91 -14.35
N ALA A 71 -5.72 -7.87 -15.16
CA ALA A 71 -4.87 -8.88 -15.79
C ALA A 71 -3.89 -8.26 -16.80
N VAL A 72 -4.39 -7.36 -17.65
CA VAL A 72 -3.57 -6.62 -18.63
C VAL A 72 -2.51 -5.78 -17.91
N ARG A 73 -2.89 -5.04 -16.87
CA ARG A 73 -1.97 -4.24 -16.06
C ARG A 73 -0.85 -5.10 -15.47
N ARG A 74 -1.19 -6.16 -14.74
CA ARG A 74 -0.19 -7.05 -14.10
C ARG A 74 0.79 -7.64 -15.12
N ARG A 75 0.30 -8.05 -16.29
CA ARG A 75 1.15 -8.54 -17.38
C ARG A 75 2.12 -7.47 -17.88
N ILE A 76 1.60 -6.26 -18.14
CA ILE A 76 2.40 -5.16 -18.69
C ILE A 76 3.45 -4.69 -17.67
N ASP A 77 3.07 -4.53 -16.41
CA ASP A 77 3.96 -4.09 -15.34
C ASP A 77 5.18 -5.01 -15.25
N THR A 78 4.99 -6.31 -15.08
CA THR A 78 6.11 -7.26 -14.96
C THR A 78 7.00 -7.26 -16.20
N GLN A 79 6.43 -7.20 -17.40
CA GLN A 79 7.22 -7.17 -18.65
C GLN A 79 8.05 -5.88 -18.76
N VAL A 80 7.46 -4.73 -18.44
CA VAL A 80 8.10 -3.43 -18.51
C VAL A 80 9.21 -3.32 -17.47
N PHE A 81 8.92 -3.62 -16.21
CA PHE A 81 9.88 -3.47 -15.12
C PHE A 81 11.02 -4.48 -15.21
N THR A 82 10.76 -5.72 -15.62
CA THR A 82 11.84 -6.70 -15.88
C THR A 82 12.77 -6.23 -17.01
N SER A 83 12.19 -5.66 -18.09
CA SER A 83 12.99 -5.10 -19.19
C SER A 83 13.84 -3.89 -18.75
N ILE A 84 13.29 -3.02 -17.89
CA ILE A 84 14.01 -1.89 -17.30
C ILE A 84 15.16 -2.39 -16.44
N TYR A 85 14.91 -3.37 -15.56
CA TYR A 85 15.93 -3.99 -14.72
C TYR A 85 17.09 -4.56 -15.53
N ALA A 86 16.80 -5.37 -16.56
CA ALA A 86 17.84 -5.98 -17.39
C ALA A 86 18.79 -4.93 -18.01
N LYS A 87 18.24 -3.82 -18.52
CA LYS A 87 19.04 -2.70 -19.07
C LYS A 87 19.92 -2.04 -18.02
N ILE A 88 19.37 -1.78 -16.83
CA ILE A 88 20.10 -1.15 -15.73
C ILE A 88 21.24 -2.06 -15.26
N ALA A 89 20.96 -3.34 -15.06
CA ALA A 89 21.94 -4.31 -14.61
C ALA A 89 23.13 -4.37 -15.56
N VAL A 90 22.90 -4.45 -16.87
CA VAL A 90 23.96 -4.44 -17.89
C VAL A 90 24.78 -3.15 -17.83
N ASN A 91 24.13 -1.99 -17.80
CA ASN A 91 24.84 -0.70 -17.74
C ASN A 91 25.68 -0.54 -16.46
N VAL A 92 25.16 -0.98 -15.31
CA VAL A 92 25.89 -0.96 -14.04
C VAL A 92 27.09 -1.90 -14.11
N ILE A 93 26.93 -3.12 -14.60
CA ILE A 93 28.05 -4.09 -14.69
C ILE A 93 29.17 -3.54 -15.59
N LEU A 94 28.83 -3.04 -16.79
CA LEU A 94 29.82 -2.53 -17.74
C LEU A 94 30.58 -1.31 -17.18
N ASN A 95 29.85 -0.36 -16.56
CA ASN A 95 30.46 0.84 -16.00
C ASN A 95 31.36 0.51 -14.79
N GLU A 96 30.93 -0.40 -13.91
CA GLU A 96 31.74 -0.77 -12.74
C GLU A 96 32.95 -1.64 -13.11
N LYS A 97 32.84 -2.48 -14.15
CA LYS A 97 33.99 -3.20 -14.73
C LYS A 97 35.02 -2.25 -15.34
N GLN A 98 34.58 -1.23 -16.08
CA GLN A 98 35.48 -0.19 -16.61
C GLN A 98 36.21 0.58 -15.49
N ASN A 99 35.54 0.77 -14.35
CA ASN A 99 36.12 1.40 -13.17
C ASN A 99 36.95 0.44 -12.28
N GLN A 100 37.30 -0.74 -12.79
CA GLN A 100 38.14 -1.76 -12.14
C GLN A 100 37.67 -2.14 -10.72
N LYS A 101 36.35 -2.19 -10.51
CA LYS A 101 35.77 -2.68 -9.24
C LYS A 101 35.80 -4.19 -9.16
N ASP A 102 35.89 -4.70 -7.93
CA ASP A 102 35.81 -6.12 -7.64
C ASP A 102 34.40 -6.66 -7.90
N ASP A 103 34.33 -7.95 -8.23
CA ASP A 103 33.05 -8.60 -8.58
C ASP A 103 32.02 -8.55 -7.44
N SER A 104 32.47 -8.55 -6.18
CA SER A 104 31.57 -8.46 -5.03
C SER A 104 30.89 -7.10 -4.94
N THR A 105 31.63 -6.01 -5.17
CA THR A 105 31.06 -4.65 -5.26
C THR A 105 30.08 -4.53 -6.43
N ILE A 106 30.39 -5.15 -7.58
CA ILE A 106 29.50 -5.12 -8.76
C ILE A 106 28.18 -5.82 -8.45
N ILE A 107 28.23 -7.04 -7.90
CA ILE A 107 27.04 -7.81 -7.51
C ILE A 107 26.18 -7.02 -6.51
N ALA A 108 26.80 -6.40 -5.51
CA ALA A 108 26.08 -5.58 -4.53
C ALA A 108 25.35 -4.39 -5.18
N ARG A 109 25.98 -3.71 -6.16
CA ARG A 109 25.35 -2.59 -6.88
C ARG A 109 24.22 -3.03 -7.82
N VAL A 110 24.35 -4.19 -8.46
CA VAL A 110 23.29 -4.79 -9.27
C VAL A 110 22.10 -5.17 -8.39
N ALA A 111 22.35 -5.80 -7.24
CA ALA A 111 21.31 -6.13 -6.27
C ALA A 111 20.56 -4.88 -5.78
N LEU A 112 21.29 -3.81 -5.45
CA LEU A 112 20.70 -2.53 -5.07
C LEU A 112 19.85 -1.91 -6.20
N SER A 113 20.29 -2.05 -7.46
CA SER A 113 19.52 -1.58 -8.62
C SER A 113 18.24 -2.38 -8.83
N ARG A 114 18.26 -3.69 -8.53
CA ARG A 114 17.06 -4.54 -8.54
C ARG A 114 16.04 -4.06 -7.52
N GLU A 115 16.47 -3.76 -6.30
CA GLU A 115 15.58 -3.25 -5.25
C GLU A 115 14.88 -1.95 -5.65
N PHE A 116 15.57 -1.05 -6.36
CA PHE A 116 14.93 0.16 -6.89
C PHE A 116 13.88 -0.11 -7.97
N VAL A 117 14.12 -1.09 -8.85
CA VAL A 117 13.11 -1.46 -9.85
C VAL A 117 11.92 -2.12 -9.17
N ASN A 118 12.17 -3.04 -8.23
CA ASN A 118 11.13 -3.68 -7.42
C ASN A 118 10.28 -2.64 -6.67
N PHE A 119 10.89 -1.57 -6.17
CA PHE A 119 10.18 -0.46 -5.56
C PHE A 119 9.16 0.18 -6.50
N PHE A 120 9.54 0.48 -7.74
CA PHE A 120 8.59 1.05 -8.71
C PHE A 120 7.56 0.05 -9.22
N GLU A 121 7.89 -1.23 -9.28
CA GLU A 121 6.95 -2.27 -9.74
C GLU A 121 5.89 -2.60 -8.69
N SER A 122 6.28 -2.68 -7.41
CA SER A 122 5.42 -3.20 -6.34
C SER A 122 5.05 -2.15 -5.31
N HIS A 123 6.04 -1.47 -4.72
CA HIS A 123 5.81 -0.60 -3.57
C HIS A 123 5.15 0.73 -3.95
N PHE A 124 5.58 1.34 -5.06
CA PHE A 124 5.03 2.62 -5.51
C PHE A 124 3.58 2.50 -5.97
N PRO A 125 3.18 1.52 -6.81
CA PRO A 125 1.77 1.32 -7.16
C PRO A 125 0.91 0.99 -5.94
N MET A 126 1.41 0.18 -4.99
CA MET A 126 0.69 -0.10 -3.75
C MET A 126 0.43 1.17 -2.94
N PHE A 127 1.47 2.00 -2.75
CA PHE A 127 1.32 3.29 -2.08
C PHE A 127 0.31 4.20 -2.81
N PHE A 128 0.42 4.28 -4.13
CA PHE A 128 -0.49 5.10 -4.94
C PHE A 128 -1.93 4.61 -4.86
N THR A 129 -2.17 3.30 -4.95
CA THR A 129 -3.48 2.69 -4.77
C THR A 129 -4.08 3.02 -3.40
N THR A 130 -3.28 2.95 -2.32
CA THR A 130 -3.76 3.33 -0.99
C THR A 130 -4.16 4.80 -0.91
N VAL A 131 -3.37 5.71 -1.50
CA VAL A 131 -3.68 7.14 -1.52
C VAL A 131 -4.95 7.41 -2.34
N VAL A 132 -5.07 6.83 -3.53
CA VAL A 132 -6.25 6.97 -4.39
C VAL A 132 -7.47 6.35 -3.73
N SER A 133 -7.33 5.24 -3.02
CA SER A 133 -8.43 4.62 -2.28
C SER A 133 -8.90 5.52 -1.14
N ILE A 134 -8.01 6.05 -0.30
CA ILE A 134 -8.41 6.90 0.83
C ILE A 134 -9.07 8.20 0.32
N ILE A 135 -8.39 8.93 -0.57
CA ILE A 135 -8.88 10.22 -1.07
C ILE A 135 -10.11 10.01 -1.96
N GLY A 136 -10.05 9.00 -2.84
CA GLY A 136 -11.11 8.66 -3.76
C GLY A 136 -12.37 8.19 -3.04
N SER A 137 -12.28 7.31 -2.06
CA SER A 137 -13.45 6.88 -1.28
C SER A 137 -14.10 8.06 -0.56
N ALA A 138 -13.31 8.92 0.11
CA ALA A 138 -13.85 10.12 0.74
C ALA A 138 -14.50 11.08 -0.27
N PHE A 139 -13.90 11.24 -1.45
CA PHE A 139 -14.46 12.03 -2.54
C PHE A 139 -15.77 11.42 -3.05
N MET A 140 -15.83 10.11 -3.27
CA MET A 140 -17.05 9.41 -3.70
C MET A 140 -18.17 9.56 -2.69
N LEU A 141 -17.87 9.48 -1.38
CA LEU A 141 -18.85 9.72 -0.33
C LEU A 141 -19.46 11.12 -0.39
N LEU A 142 -18.70 12.17 -0.76
CA LEU A 142 -19.25 13.52 -0.92
C LEU A 142 -20.37 13.59 -1.97
N PHE A 143 -20.34 12.74 -3.01
CA PHE A 143 -21.39 12.68 -4.04
C PHE A 143 -22.56 11.78 -3.65
N ILE A 144 -22.30 10.72 -2.89
CA ILE A 144 -23.29 9.69 -2.59
C ILE A 144 -24.07 10.05 -1.32
N GLU A 145 -23.38 10.38 -0.23
CA GLU A 145 -24.00 10.65 1.07
C GLU A 145 -23.23 11.73 1.83
N LEU A 146 -23.63 12.98 1.60
CA LEU A 146 -22.88 14.16 2.04
C LEU A 146 -22.71 14.23 3.57
N LYS A 147 -23.70 13.77 4.35
CA LYS A 147 -23.63 13.74 5.82
C LYS A 147 -22.54 12.79 6.32
N VAL A 148 -22.55 11.57 5.81
CA VAL A 148 -21.55 10.54 6.13
C VAL A 148 -20.16 10.98 5.66
N ALA A 149 -20.08 11.65 4.51
CA ALA A 149 -18.82 12.19 4.00
C ALA A 149 -18.20 13.24 4.95
N PHE A 150 -18.99 14.20 5.45
CA PHE A 150 -18.50 15.18 6.42
C PHE A 150 -18.02 14.51 7.72
N ALA A 151 -18.77 13.53 8.22
CA ALA A 151 -18.37 12.77 9.40
C ALA A 151 -17.07 11.98 9.17
N CYS A 152 -16.93 11.33 8.01
CA CYS A 152 -15.71 10.62 7.60
C CYS A 152 -14.50 11.57 7.52
N VAL A 153 -14.66 12.74 6.88
CA VAL A 153 -13.60 13.75 6.79
C VAL A 153 -13.20 14.25 8.19
N LEU A 154 -14.15 14.46 9.09
CA LEU A 154 -13.87 14.85 10.47
C LEU A 154 -13.01 13.80 11.19
N VAL A 155 -13.37 12.51 11.08
CA VAL A 155 -12.60 11.39 11.66
C VAL A 155 -11.19 11.34 11.06
N MET A 156 -11.06 11.48 9.74
CA MET A 156 -9.76 11.51 9.06
C MET A 156 -8.88 12.67 9.56
N VAL A 157 -9.44 13.87 9.74
CA VAL A 157 -8.71 15.02 10.29
C VAL A 157 -8.22 14.73 11.71
N VAL A 158 -9.08 14.16 12.56
CA VAL A 158 -8.69 13.75 13.92
C VAL A 158 -7.53 12.75 13.88
N PHE A 159 -7.62 11.73 13.03
CA PHE A 159 -6.53 10.76 12.86
C PHE A 159 -5.26 11.40 12.34
N ALA A 160 -5.35 12.30 11.35
CA ALA A 160 -4.20 13.02 10.81
C ALA A 160 -3.50 13.88 11.87
N LEU A 161 -4.25 14.49 12.81
CA LEU A 161 -3.68 15.25 13.92
C LEU A 161 -2.98 14.36 14.97
N VAL A 162 -3.52 13.16 15.23
CA VAL A 162 -2.94 12.20 16.19
C VAL A 162 -1.74 11.44 15.61
N LEU A 163 -1.73 11.23 14.29
CA LEU A 163 -0.79 10.38 13.58
C LEU A 163 0.70 10.72 13.86
N PRO A 164 1.17 11.99 13.82
CA PRO A 164 2.58 12.30 14.07
C PRO A 164 3.04 11.87 15.46
N ARG A 165 2.16 11.98 16.46
CA ARG A 165 2.46 11.60 17.84
C ARG A 165 2.48 10.08 17.99
N TYR A 166 1.56 9.40 17.31
CA TYR A 166 1.53 7.94 17.23
C TYR A 166 2.81 7.38 16.58
N VAL A 167 3.18 7.91 15.40
CA VAL A 167 4.36 7.50 14.63
C VAL A 167 5.64 7.69 15.44
N ARG A 168 5.87 8.88 16.02
CA ARG A 168 7.08 9.12 16.85
C ARG A 168 7.25 8.12 17.98
N ARG A 169 6.14 7.73 18.63
CA ARG A 169 6.18 6.72 19.71
C ARG A 169 6.44 5.32 19.19
N ASN A 170 5.88 4.99 18.03
CA ASN A 170 6.11 3.71 17.38
C ASN A 170 7.58 3.57 16.95
N ASP A 171 8.12 4.59 16.28
CA ASP A 171 9.51 4.64 15.82
C ASP A 171 10.48 4.46 16.99
N TYR A 172 10.22 5.11 18.13
CA TYR A 172 11.03 4.92 19.33
C TYR A 172 11.06 3.46 19.82
N LEU A 173 9.93 2.75 19.76
CA LEU A 173 9.87 1.33 20.15
C LEU A 173 10.62 0.44 19.17
N TYR A 174 10.49 0.69 17.86
CA TYR A 174 11.22 -0.04 16.83
C TYR A 174 12.73 0.20 16.91
N LEU A 175 13.16 1.45 17.12
CA LEU A 175 14.56 1.78 17.35
C LEU A 175 15.11 1.00 18.54
N ARG A 176 14.39 1.01 19.68
CA ARG A 176 14.81 0.26 20.86
C ARG A 176 14.82 -1.26 20.65
N LEU A 177 13.91 -1.78 19.84
CA LEU A 177 13.89 -3.20 19.46
C LEU A 177 15.11 -3.54 18.60
N ASN A 178 15.41 -2.73 17.58
CA ASN A 178 16.56 -2.90 16.71
C ASN A 178 17.88 -2.81 17.49
N ASP A 179 18.04 -1.82 18.37
CA ASP A 179 19.20 -1.70 19.27
C ASP A 179 19.42 -2.95 20.14
N ARG A 180 18.35 -3.69 20.43
CA ARG A 180 18.43 -4.96 21.17
C ARG A 180 18.82 -6.10 20.26
N LEU A 181 18.21 -6.21 19.08
CA LEU A 181 18.56 -7.25 18.10
C LEU A 181 20.02 -7.14 17.64
N GLU A 182 20.56 -5.93 17.49
CA GLU A 182 21.99 -5.73 17.19
C GLU A 182 22.93 -6.32 18.26
N LYS A 183 22.46 -6.38 19.52
CA LYS A 183 23.24 -6.92 20.65
C LYS A 183 23.04 -8.43 20.84
N GLU A 184 22.25 -9.08 20.00
CA GLU A 184 21.93 -10.50 20.10
C GLU A 184 23.18 -11.37 19.96
N ALA A 185 24.03 -11.09 18.96
CA ALA A 185 25.29 -11.82 18.76
C ALA A 185 26.20 -11.76 20.00
N ALA A 186 26.30 -10.59 20.65
CA ALA A 186 27.07 -10.43 21.88
C ALA A 186 26.47 -11.21 23.06
N ALA A 187 25.13 -11.25 23.16
CA ALA A 187 24.44 -12.01 24.20
C ALA A 187 24.61 -13.54 24.01
N ILE A 188 24.61 -14.02 22.77
CA ILE A 188 24.87 -15.42 22.42
C ILE A 188 26.32 -15.79 22.74
N ASN A 189 27.28 -14.95 22.33
CA ASN A 189 28.71 -15.18 22.60
C ASN A 189 29.04 -15.27 24.10
N LEU A 190 28.30 -14.56 24.96
CA LEU A 190 28.47 -14.66 26.41
C LEU A 190 28.01 -16.00 27.00
N GLY A 191 27.11 -16.74 26.34
CA GLY A 191 26.70 -18.10 26.69
C GLY A 191 25.99 -18.28 28.05
N LYS A 192 25.70 -17.20 28.79
CA LYS A 192 25.09 -17.27 30.13
C LYS A 192 23.56 -17.26 30.05
N PHE A 193 22.92 -18.27 30.63
CA PHE A 193 21.45 -18.39 30.66
C PHE A 193 20.73 -17.14 31.18
N SER A 194 21.22 -16.53 32.27
CA SER A 194 20.60 -15.33 32.86
C SER A 194 20.66 -14.11 31.94
N THR A 195 21.77 -13.92 31.23
CA THR A 195 21.93 -12.84 30.24
C THR A 195 21.02 -13.06 29.04
N LEU A 196 20.97 -14.29 28.53
CA LEU A 196 20.15 -14.66 27.38
C LEU A 196 18.65 -14.52 27.69
N LYS A 197 18.21 -15.05 28.84
CA LYS A 197 16.83 -14.91 29.32
C LYS A 197 16.43 -13.43 29.44
N ARG A 198 17.26 -12.62 30.11
CA ARG A 198 16.98 -11.18 30.27
C ARG A 198 16.90 -10.47 28.91
N HIS A 199 17.76 -10.83 27.96
CA HIS A 199 17.74 -10.27 26.61
C HIS A 199 16.41 -10.57 25.91
N TYR A 200 16.02 -11.84 25.82
CA TYR A 200 14.78 -12.24 25.15
C TYR A 200 13.52 -11.76 25.90
N ASP A 201 13.54 -11.64 27.23
CA ASP A 201 12.45 -11.03 28.01
C ASP A 201 12.25 -9.54 27.68
N ILE A 202 13.33 -8.81 27.35
CA ILE A 202 13.24 -7.40 26.92
C ILE A 202 12.70 -7.34 25.48
N VAL A 203 13.24 -8.16 24.58
CA VAL A 203 12.79 -8.23 23.17
C VAL A 203 11.30 -8.58 23.11
N SER A 204 10.88 -9.58 23.89
CA SER A 204 9.47 -10.00 23.99
C SER A 204 8.58 -8.86 24.46
N ARG A 205 8.94 -8.17 25.55
CA ARG A 205 8.16 -7.01 26.05
C ARG A 205 8.06 -5.88 25.03
N LEU A 206 9.12 -5.61 24.25
CA LEU A 206 9.08 -4.61 23.19
C LEU A 206 8.15 -5.02 22.05
N ARG A 207 8.23 -6.28 21.59
CA ARG A 207 7.34 -6.81 20.55
C ARG A 207 5.88 -6.79 20.98
N VAL A 208 5.58 -7.21 22.22
CA VAL A 208 4.21 -7.14 22.78
C VAL A 208 3.74 -5.70 22.88
N ALA A 209 4.58 -4.76 23.30
CA ALA A 209 4.21 -3.35 23.37
C ALA A 209 3.89 -2.75 21.99
N ILE A 210 4.65 -3.11 20.95
CA ILE A 210 4.37 -2.71 19.56
C ILE A 210 3.04 -3.33 19.10
N SER A 211 2.89 -4.65 19.25
CA SER A 211 1.68 -5.37 18.84
C SER A 211 0.41 -4.85 19.53
N ASN A 212 0.46 -4.57 20.83
CA ASN A 212 -0.68 -4.00 21.55
C ASN A 212 -1.08 -2.62 21.01
N ARG A 213 -0.12 -1.81 20.55
CA ARG A 213 -0.41 -0.51 19.92
C ARG A 213 -1.04 -0.67 18.55
N GLU A 214 -0.52 -1.59 17.73
CA GLU A 214 -1.08 -1.91 16.43
C GLU A 214 -2.51 -2.44 16.57
N ALA A 215 -2.74 -3.40 17.48
CA ALA A 215 -4.06 -3.94 17.79
C ALA A 215 -5.04 -2.87 18.25
N MET A 216 -4.61 -1.96 19.14
CA MET A 216 -5.45 -0.84 19.59
C MET A 216 -5.78 0.11 18.43
N SER A 217 -4.81 0.43 17.57
CA SER A 217 -5.06 1.30 16.41
C SER A 217 -6.04 0.66 15.41
N TYR A 218 -5.89 -0.64 15.15
CA TYR A 218 -6.82 -1.42 14.31
C TYR A 218 -8.24 -1.39 14.87
N PHE A 219 -8.37 -1.61 16.19
CA PHE A 219 -9.66 -1.57 16.87
C PHE A 219 -10.30 -0.17 16.80
N ILE A 220 -9.54 0.90 17.04
CA ILE A 220 -10.05 2.28 16.98
C ILE A 220 -10.53 2.63 15.56
N ILE A 221 -9.81 2.21 14.52
CA ILE A 221 -10.23 2.39 13.13
C ILE A 221 -11.57 1.67 12.89
N GLY A 222 -11.68 0.40 13.28
CA GLY A 222 -12.92 -0.38 13.12
C GLY A 222 -14.11 0.19 13.89
N VAL A 223 -13.91 0.65 15.12
CA VAL A 223 -14.94 1.34 15.92
C VAL A 223 -15.39 2.63 15.24
N SER A 224 -14.44 3.42 14.72
CA SER A 224 -14.75 4.67 14.02
C SER A 224 -15.57 4.41 12.75
N ALA A 225 -15.21 3.40 11.96
CA ALA A 225 -15.98 2.97 10.78
C ALA A 225 -17.39 2.50 11.18
N ALA A 226 -17.52 1.69 12.23
CA ALA A 226 -18.81 1.22 12.73
C ALA A 226 -19.72 2.37 13.21
N PHE A 227 -19.17 3.41 13.84
CA PHE A 227 -19.96 4.58 14.22
C PHE A 227 -20.47 5.35 13.00
N LEU A 228 -19.67 5.45 11.93
CA LEU A 228 -20.07 6.13 10.70
C LEU A 228 -21.21 5.40 9.96
N THR A 229 -21.39 4.08 10.16
CA THR A 229 -22.47 3.33 9.52
C THR A 229 -23.83 3.44 10.21
N ILE A 230 -23.88 3.84 11.48
CA ILE A 230 -25.12 3.94 12.26
C ILE A 230 -26.07 5.00 11.66
N ASP A 231 -25.53 6.07 11.10
CA ASP A 231 -26.31 7.20 10.54
C ASP A 231 -26.85 6.93 9.12
N ILE A 232 -26.53 5.78 8.51
CA ILE A 232 -27.00 5.38 7.16
C ILE A 232 -28.45 4.85 7.20
N GLY A 233 -29.01 4.64 8.40
CA GLY A 233 -30.33 4.03 8.60
C GLY A 233 -31.52 4.97 8.36
N GLY A 234 -31.82 5.33 7.10
CA GLY A 234 -33.03 6.09 6.79
C GLY A 234 -33.39 6.14 5.30
N LYS A 235 -34.41 5.37 4.89
CA LYS A 235 -35.09 5.39 3.56
C LYS A 235 -34.25 5.03 2.32
N ASP A 236 -32.97 4.74 2.45
CA ASP A 236 -32.12 4.41 1.31
C ASP A 236 -32.21 2.94 0.87
N SER A 237 -31.96 2.71 -0.42
CA SER A 237 -31.98 1.37 -1.02
C SER A 237 -30.83 0.49 -0.52
N ALA A 238 -31.01 -0.83 -0.49
CA ALA A 238 -29.97 -1.76 -0.03
C ALA A 238 -28.65 -1.60 -0.80
N GLY A 239 -28.72 -1.28 -2.10
CA GLY A 239 -27.56 -0.98 -2.91
C GLY A 239 -26.84 0.30 -2.51
N HIS A 240 -27.57 1.35 -2.11
CA HIS A 240 -26.97 2.59 -1.59
C HIS A 240 -26.21 2.34 -0.30
N ILE A 241 -26.85 1.62 0.64
CA ILE A 241 -26.23 1.24 1.92
C ILE A 241 -24.94 0.45 1.66
N TYR A 242 -24.98 -0.52 0.74
CA TYR A 242 -23.80 -1.29 0.34
C TYR A 242 -22.68 -0.39 -0.20
N SER A 243 -23.00 0.53 -1.12
CA SER A 243 -22.01 1.46 -1.68
C SER A 243 -21.36 2.31 -0.59
N VAL A 244 -22.16 2.97 0.25
CA VAL A 244 -21.65 3.84 1.34
C VAL A 244 -20.78 3.06 2.31
N VAL A 245 -21.25 1.90 2.79
CA VAL A 245 -20.51 1.06 3.75
C VAL A 245 -19.19 0.55 3.15
N THR A 246 -19.14 0.28 1.84
CA THR A 246 -17.91 -0.20 1.18
C THR A 246 -16.88 0.91 0.98
N TYR A 247 -17.29 2.19 0.93
CA TYR A 247 -16.37 3.32 0.86
C TYR A 247 -15.80 3.73 2.23
N LEU A 248 -16.47 3.40 3.32
CA LEU A 248 -16.03 3.66 4.70
C LEU A 248 -14.93 2.69 5.15
#